data_AF-A0A914GD33-F1
#
_entry.id   AF-A0A914GD33-F1
#
_cell.length_a   1.000
_cell.length_b   1.000
_cell.length_c   1.000
_cell.angle_alpha   90.00
_cell.angle_beta   90.00
_cell.angle_gamma   90.00
#
_symmetry.space_group_name_H-M   'P 1'
#
loop_
_entity.id
_entity.type
_entity.pdbx_description
1 polymer ?
#
loop_
_entity_poly.entity_id
_entity_poly.type
_entity_poly.pdbx_seq_one_letter_code
_entity_poly.pdbx_strand_id
1 'polypeptide(L)'
;DTSEPWYLAIFGIPRSENGSMLEDQEFSELSNMYDKISNDVTFQGPNNTLLTFQNICEPFCGINEMLIKGITTPSFLVDRYYPVFKIIVYDVNIGKFIFKRTEDDKGRLTGSKLMVFYYTTFVDSEEKKMHLDELDQKVVK
;
A
#
# COMPACT_ATOMS: atom_id res chain seq x y z
N ASP A 1 16.01 -6.68 21.46
CA ASP A 1 15.05 -5.94 20.62
C ASP A 1 15.42 -6.08 19.15
N THR A 2 14.91 -7.11 18.50
CA THR A 2 15.07 -7.31 17.05
C THR A 2 13.68 -7.47 16.46
N SER A 3 13.03 -6.34 16.20
CA SER A 3 11.77 -6.33 15.45
C SER A 3 12.09 -6.60 13.98
N GLU A 4 11.57 -7.68 13.42
CA GLU A 4 11.83 -8.05 12.03
C GLU A 4 10.85 -7.32 11.10
N PRO A 5 11.31 -6.67 10.02
CA PRO A 5 10.42 -6.01 9.10
C PRO A 5 9.59 -7.04 8.34
N TRP A 6 8.28 -6.80 8.26
CA TRP A 6 7.34 -7.63 7.52
C TRP A 6 6.73 -6.84 6.38
N TYR A 7 6.65 -7.48 5.22
CA TYR A 7 6.12 -6.89 3.99
C TYR A 7 5.22 -7.89 3.28
N LEU A 8 4.01 -7.47 2.92
CA LEU A 8 3.11 -8.24 2.07
C LEU A 8 2.71 -7.42 0.86
N ALA A 9 3.02 -7.92 -0.33
CA ALA A 9 2.45 -7.39 -1.57
C ALA A 9 0.98 -7.80 -1.63
N ILE A 10 0.09 -6.86 -1.38
CA ILE A 10 -1.35 -7.13 -1.25
C ILE A 10 -1.99 -7.27 -2.62
N PHE A 11 -1.50 -6.49 -3.58
CA PHE A 11 -2.03 -6.47 -4.93
C PHE A 11 -0.99 -5.91 -5.89
N GLY A 12 -0.99 -6.47 -7.10
CA GLY A 12 -0.35 -5.87 -8.27
C GLY A 12 -1.40 -5.74 -9.35
N ILE A 13 -1.76 -4.51 -9.74
CA ILE A 13 -2.74 -4.31 -10.80
C ILE A 13 -2.01 -3.98 -12.11
N PRO A 14 -1.91 -4.95 -13.05
CA PRO A 14 -1.36 -4.68 -14.36
C PRO A 14 -2.41 -3.99 -15.24
N ARG A 15 -1.97 -3.10 -16.13
CA ARG A 15 -2.81 -2.48 -17.16
C ARG A 15 -2.40 -2.92 -18.56
N SER A 16 -3.38 -2.83 -19.45
CA SER A 16 -3.20 -3.06 -20.89
C SER A 16 -2.27 -2.01 -21.50
N GLU A 17 -1.86 -2.22 -22.75
CA GLU A 17 -0.88 -1.37 -23.44
C GLU A 17 -1.29 0.10 -23.54
N ASN A 18 -2.59 0.43 -23.44
CA ASN A 18 -3.08 1.80 -23.54
C ASN A 18 -3.52 2.42 -22.20
N GLY A 19 -3.71 1.63 -21.12
CA GLY A 19 -4.18 2.16 -19.83
C GLY A 19 -3.06 2.55 -18.86
N SER A 20 -3.32 3.48 -17.96
CA SER A 20 -2.39 3.88 -16.90
C SER A 20 -3.01 3.69 -15.52
N MET A 21 -2.23 3.18 -14.58
CA MET A 21 -2.62 3.15 -13.16
C MET A 21 -2.73 4.56 -12.56
N LEU A 22 -2.25 5.60 -13.24
CA LEU A 22 -2.32 6.99 -12.77
C LEU A 22 -3.63 7.73 -13.16
N GLU A 23 -4.61 7.00 -13.67
CA GLU A 23 -5.94 7.51 -14.03
C GLU A 23 -6.93 7.42 -12.86
N ASP A 24 -7.98 8.26 -12.88
CA ASP A 24 -8.86 8.47 -11.72
C ASP A 24 -9.69 7.23 -11.33
N GLN A 25 -10.14 6.44 -12.31
CA GLN A 25 -10.88 5.21 -12.02
C GLN A 25 -9.97 4.20 -11.30
N GLU A 26 -8.74 4.07 -11.77
CA GLU A 26 -7.74 3.14 -11.26
C GLU A 26 -7.33 3.49 -9.83
N PHE A 27 -7.24 4.78 -9.51
CA PHE A 27 -7.02 5.25 -8.14
C PHE A 27 -8.18 4.92 -7.20
N SER A 28 -9.42 5.02 -7.69
CA SER A 28 -10.61 4.65 -6.93
C SER A 28 -10.64 3.15 -6.65
N GLU A 29 -10.35 2.32 -7.67
CA GLU A 29 -10.22 0.86 -7.51
C GLU A 29 -9.17 0.50 -6.46
N LEU A 30 -8.01 1.17 -6.50
CA LEU A 30 -6.92 0.95 -5.54
C LEU A 30 -7.31 1.31 -4.11
N SER A 31 -7.93 2.48 -3.93
CA SER A 31 -8.35 2.97 -2.61
C SER A 31 -9.42 2.07 -2.02
N ASN A 32 -10.42 1.68 -2.80
CA ASN A 32 -11.50 0.79 -2.34
C ASN A 32 -10.98 -0.58 -1.91
N MET A 33 -9.98 -1.13 -2.63
CA MET A 33 -9.40 -2.41 -2.24
C MET A 33 -8.58 -2.30 -0.95
N TYR A 34 -7.81 -1.22 -0.77
CA TYR A 34 -7.12 -0.97 0.48
C TYR A 34 -8.10 -0.83 1.66
N ASP A 35 -9.19 -0.09 1.48
CA ASP A 35 -10.21 0.09 2.51
C ASP A 35 -10.86 -1.24 2.87
N LYS A 36 -11.18 -2.07 1.87
CA LYS A 36 -11.72 -3.42 2.09
C LYS A 36 -10.77 -4.30 2.89
N ILE A 37 -9.50 -4.34 2.53
CA ILE A 37 -8.56 -5.23 3.21
C ILE A 37 -8.24 -4.71 4.62
N SER A 38 -8.08 -3.41 4.77
CA SER A 38 -7.75 -2.82 6.06
C SER A 38 -8.88 -2.88 7.09
N ASN A 39 -10.14 -2.84 6.66
CA ASN A 39 -11.30 -2.80 7.55
C ASN A 39 -12.09 -4.12 7.60
N ASP A 40 -12.23 -4.85 6.50
CA ASP A 40 -13.14 -6.00 6.42
C ASP A 40 -12.43 -7.32 6.74
N VAL A 41 -11.10 -7.40 6.54
CA VAL A 41 -10.34 -8.58 6.90
C VAL A 41 -10.14 -8.59 8.41
N THR A 42 -10.89 -9.48 9.07
CA THR A 42 -10.89 -9.64 10.52
C THR A 42 -10.24 -10.94 10.95
N PHE A 43 -9.66 -10.94 12.15
CA PHE A 43 -9.03 -12.08 12.79
C PHE A 43 -9.46 -12.17 14.25
N GLN A 44 -9.42 -13.38 14.80
CA GLN A 44 -9.79 -13.62 16.20
C GLN A 44 -8.61 -13.30 17.11
N GLY A 45 -8.75 -12.26 17.91
CA GLY A 45 -7.81 -11.88 18.95
C GLY A 45 -8.15 -12.49 20.31
N PRO A 46 -7.40 -12.09 21.36
CA PRO A 46 -7.65 -12.53 22.73
C PRO A 46 -9.09 -12.25 23.16
N ASN A 47 -9.66 -13.14 23.99
CA ASN A 47 -11.02 -13.01 24.52
C ASN A 47 -12.12 -12.91 23.44
N ASN A 48 -11.95 -13.54 22.28
CA ASN A 48 -12.87 -13.46 21.13
C ASN A 48 -13.07 -12.04 20.58
N THR A 49 -12.08 -11.17 20.74
CA THR A 49 -12.13 -9.83 20.16
C THR A 49 -11.86 -9.92 18.67
N LEU A 50 -12.69 -9.29 17.83
CA LEU A 50 -12.39 -9.19 16.40
C LEU A 50 -11.38 -8.06 16.18
N LEU A 51 -10.24 -8.42 15.61
CA LEU A 51 -9.17 -7.51 15.24
C LEU A 51 -9.18 -7.30 13.72
N THR A 52 -8.77 -6.12 13.26
CA THR A 52 -8.55 -5.77 11.85
C THR A 52 -7.08 -5.42 11.63
N PHE A 53 -6.67 -5.26 10.38
CA PHE A 53 -5.30 -4.86 10.04
C PHE A 53 -4.85 -3.61 10.82
N GLN A 54 -5.76 -2.67 11.06
CA GLN A 54 -5.48 -1.45 11.84
C GLN A 54 -5.00 -1.74 13.26
N ASN A 55 -5.36 -2.89 13.84
CA ASN A 55 -4.91 -3.31 15.16
C ASN A 55 -3.48 -3.87 15.17
N ILE A 56 -2.94 -4.31 14.03
CA ILE A 56 -1.63 -5.00 13.96
C ILE A 56 -0.63 -4.31 13.02
N CYS A 57 -0.95 -3.16 12.44
CA CYS A 57 -0.06 -2.46 11.51
C CYS A 57 0.96 -1.52 12.19
N GLU A 58 0.84 -1.28 13.50
CA GLU A 58 1.75 -0.40 14.24
C GLU A 58 3.22 -0.82 14.06
N PRO A 59 4.18 0.10 13.95
CA PRO A 59 4.03 1.56 14.02
C PRO A 59 3.67 2.23 12.68
N PHE A 60 3.37 1.44 11.64
CA PHE A 60 3.30 1.92 10.26
C PHE A 60 1.89 2.17 9.76
N CYS A 61 0.85 2.07 10.59
CA CYS A 61 -0.54 2.29 10.17
C CYS A 61 -0.72 3.63 9.44
N GLY A 62 -0.28 4.73 10.06
CA GLY A 62 -0.37 6.06 9.47
C GLY A 62 0.51 6.23 8.22
N ILE A 63 1.67 5.57 8.18
CA ILE A 63 2.54 5.60 7.00
C ILE A 63 1.85 4.85 5.84
N ASN A 64 1.36 3.62 6.05
CA ASN A 64 0.66 2.84 5.03
C ASN A 64 -0.56 3.61 4.47
N GLU A 65 -1.34 4.26 5.33
CA GLU A 65 -2.48 5.09 4.90
C GLU A 65 -2.02 6.30 4.08
N MET A 66 -1.00 7.03 4.53
CA MET A 66 -0.45 8.16 3.79
C MET A 66 0.11 7.75 2.43
N LEU A 67 0.81 6.61 2.35
CA LEU A 67 1.34 6.05 1.12
C LEU A 67 0.22 5.79 0.11
N ILE A 68 -0.86 5.13 0.53
CA ILE A 68 -2.04 4.91 -0.32
C ILE A 68 -2.58 6.24 -0.79
N LYS A 69 -2.92 7.14 0.13
CA LYS A 69 -3.54 8.42 -0.22
C LYS A 69 -2.69 9.20 -1.20
N GLY A 70 -1.37 9.28 -1.00
CA GLY A 70 -0.51 10.04 -1.91
C GLY A 70 -0.34 9.37 -3.29
N ILE A 71 -0.38 8.03 -3.36
CA ILE A 71 -0.37 7.30 -4.64
C ILE A 71 -1.72 7.44 -5.35
N THR A 72 -2.84 7.36 -4.63
CA THR A 72 -4.20 7.42 -5.19
C THR A 72 -4.74 8.83 -5.39
N THR A 73 -4.02 9.85 -4.92
CA THR A 73 -4.41 11.24 -5.22
C THR A 73 -4.31 11.48 -6.73
N PRO A 74 -5.29 12.09 -7.39
CA PRO A 74 -5.21 12.40 -8.81
C PRO A 74 -3.95 13.18 -9.20
N SER A 75 -3.36 12.85 -10.37
CA SER A 75 -2.09 13.45 -10.84
C SER A 75 -2.17 14.97 -11.04
N PHE A 76 -3.38 15.52 -11.21
CA PHE A 76 -3.58 16.97 -11.36
C PHE A 76 -3.58 17.73 -10.02
N LEU A 77 -3.70 17.02 -8.88
CA LEU A 77 -3.66 17.61 -7.53
C LEU A 77 -2.25 17.53 -6.91
N VAL A 78 -1.43 16.57 -7.34
CA VAL A 78 -0.09 16.31 -6.79
C VAL A 78 0.86 15.94 -7.91
N ASP A 79 1.90 16.75 -8.11
CA ASP A 79 3.02 16.37 -8.96
C ASP A 79 3.86 15.27 -8.28
N ARG A 80 3.89 14.09 -8.89
CA ARG A 80 4.70 12.95 -8.43
C ARG A 80 5.99 12.86 -9.22
N TYR A 81 7.12 12.96 -8.52
CA TYR A 81 8.44 12.76 -9.10
C TYR A 81 8.99 11.40 -8.69
N TYR A 82 9.62 10.72 -9.65
CA TYR A 82 10.27 9.45 -9.38
C TYR A 82 11.74 9.67 -8.95
N PRO A 83 12.32 8.84 -8.05
CA PRO A 83 11.72 7.73 -7.29
C PRO A 83 11.09 8.16 -5.97
N VAL A 84 11.21 9.42 -5.58
CA VAL A 84 10.76 9.93 -4.28
C VAL A 84 9.77 11.06 -4.48
N PHE A 85 8.61 10.95 -3.84
CA PHE A 85 7.65 12.04 -3.77
C PHE A 85 7.36 12.43 -2.32
N LYS A 86 6.97 13.68 -2.12
CA LYS A 86 6.67 14.23 -0.81
C LYS A 86 5.19 14.07 -0.47
N ILE A 87 4.89 13.37 0.61
CA ILE A 87 3.57 13.30 1.24
C ILE A 87 3.61 14.08 2.54
N ILE A 88 3.05 15.29 2.54
CA ILE A 88 3.03 16.18 3.71
C ILE A 88 4.46 16.44 4.22
N VAL A 89 4.88 15.74 5.28
CA VAL A 89 6.21 15.85 5.91
C VAL A 89 7.16 14.71 5.55
N TYR A 90 6.69 13.68 4.85
CA TYR A 90 7.45 12.47 4.55
C TYR A 90 7.93 12.44 3.10
N ASP A 91 9.19 12.08 2.92
CA ASP A 91 9.74 11.70 1.62
C ASP A 91 9.54 10.20 1.43
N VAL A 92 8.77 9.84 0.42
CA VAL A 92 8.34 8.47 0.16
C VAL A 92 8.98 7.95 -1.11
N ASN A 93 9.68 6.83 -1.01
CA ASN A 93 10.20 6.11 -2.16
C ASN A 93 9.07 5.31 -2.85
N ILE A 94 8.48 5.89 -3.90
CA ILE A 94 7.45 5.25 -4.74
C ILE A 94 8.02 4.27 -5.75
N GLY A 95 9.35 4.20 -5.91
CA GLY A 95 9.98 3.27 -6.84
C GLY A 95 9.78 1.80 -6.50
N LYS A 96 9.45 1.49 -5.25
CA LYS A 96 9.03 0.15 -4.85
C LYS A 96 7.59 -0.17 -5.23
N PHE A 97 6.77 0.84 -5.50
CA PHE A 97 5.33 0.70 -5.72
C PHE A 97 4.92 0.85 -7.18
N ILE A 98 5.71 1.56 -7.99
CA ILE A 98 5.36 1.92 -9.37
C ILE A 98 6.34 1.27 -10.35
N PHE A 99 5.81 0.43 -11.24
CA PHE A 99 6.56 -0.36 -12.19
C PHE A 99 6.09 -0.08 -13.62
N LYS A 100 6.99 -0.28 -14.59
CA LYS A 100 6.71 -0.03 -16.02
C LYS A 100 6.11 1.37 -16.24
N ARG A 101 6.84 2.35 -15.72
CA ARG A 101 6.42 3.75 -15.67
C ARG A 101 6.86 4.53 -16.90
N THR A 102 6.20 5.65 -17.12
CA THR A 102 6.63 6.70 -18.04
C THR A 102 6.83 7.99 -17.26
N GLU A 103 7.87 8.73 -17.63
CA GLU A 103 8.24 10.01 -17.04
C GLU A 103 8.36 11.05 -18.15
N ASP A 104 8.06 12.32 -17.84
CA ASP A 104 8.45 13.43 -18.71
C ASP A 104 9.94 13.78 -18.55
N ASP A 105 10.44 14.71 -19.37
CA ASP A 105 11.85 15.13 -19.37
C ASP A 105 12.35 15.70 -18.03
N LYS A 106 11.44 15.98 -17.08
CA LYS A 106 11.74 16.49 -15.75
C LYS A 106 11.64 15.42 -14.66
N GLY A 107 11.41 14.16 -15.03
CA GLY A 107 11.26 13.04 -14.09
C GLY A 107 9.91 13.01 -13.38
N ARG A 108 8.91 13.77 -13.86
CA ARG A 108 7.55 13.67 -13.34
C ARG A 108 6.87 12.45 -13.94
N LEU A 109 6.21 11.68 -13.09
CA LEU A 109 5.45 10.51 -13.50
C LEU A 109 4.25 10.90 -14.37
N THR A 110 4.23 10.39 -15.59
CA THR A 110 3.14 10.58 -16.56
C THR A 110 2.30 9.32 -16.75
N GLY A 111 2.80 8.16 -16.33
CA GLY A 111 2.05 6.92 -16.43
C GLY A 111 2.71 5.74 -15.71
N SER A 112 1.91 4.70 -15.48
CA SER A 112 2.38 3.43 -14.90
C SER A 112 1.54 2.27 -15.41
N LYS A 113 2.18 1.19 -15.87
CA LYS A 113 1.47 -0.04 -16.26
C LYS A 113 1.25 -1.02 -15.11
N LEU A 114 1.93 -0.83 -13.99
CA LEU A 114 1.79 -1.71 -12.85
C LEU A 114 2.05 -0.92 -11.58
N MET A 115 1.09 -0.96 -10.67
CA MET A 115 1.33 -0.54 -9.29
C MET A 115 1.17 -1.73 -8.36
N VAL A 116 2.10 -1.85 -7.41
CA VAL A 116 2.09 -2.84 -6.34
C VAL A 116 2.07 -2.09 -5.03
N PHE A 117 1.15 -2.46 -4.14
CA PHE A 117 1.16 -1.94 -2.79
C PHE A 117 1.62 -2.99 -1.79
N TYR A 118 2.46 -2.56 -0.87
CA TYR A 118 2.99 -3.37 0.20
C TYR A 118 2.39 -2.90 1.51
N TYR A 119 1.73 -3.79 2.24
CA TYR A 119 1.56 -3.57 3.67
C TYR A 119 2.90 -3.75 4.35
N THR A 120 3.25 -2.79 5.20
CA THR A 120 4.51 -2.81 5.93
C THR A 120 4.23 -2.73 7.42
N THR A 121 4.87 -3.59 8.20
CA THR A 121 4.87 -3.50 9.66
C THR A 121 6.15 -4.11 10.24
N PHE A 122 6.29 -4.10 11.57
CA PHE A 122 7.32 -4.86 12.27
C PHE A 122 6.70 -6.05 13.00
N VAL A 123 7.35 -7.21 12.97
CA VAL A 123 7.04 -8.31 13.88
C VAL A 123 7.77 -8.06 15.19
N ASP A 124 7.02 -7.69 16.22
CA ASP A 124 7.50 -7.40 17.57
C ASP A 124 7.01 -8.41 18.61
N SER A 125 6.14 -9.34 18.20
CA SER A 125 5.58 -10.40 19.05
C SER A 125 5.12 -11.60 18.20
N GLU A 126 5.09 -12.78 18.82
CA GLU A 126 4.57 -14.01 18.19
C GLU A 126 3.08 -13.91 17.85
N GLU A 127 2.29 -13.23 18.68
CA GLU A 127 0.87 -12.99 18.43
C GLU A 127 0.66 -12.17 17.15
N LYS A 128 1.40 -11.08 17.00
CA LYS A 128 1.37 -10.27 15.78
C LYS A 128 1.81 -11.06 14.57
N LYS A 129 2.87 -11.88 14.69
CA LYS A 129 3.33 -12.77 13.62
C LYS A 129 2.21 -13.71 13.15
N MET A 130 1.53 -14.36 14.10
CA MET A 130 0.42 -15.26 13.80
C MET A 130 -0.71 -14.56 13.04
N HIS A 131 -1.07 -13.34 13.44
CA HIS A 131 -2.09 -12.56 12.73
C HIS A 131 -1.64 -12.09 11.33
N LEU A 132 -0.36 -11.75 11.17
CA LEU A 132 0.21 -11.38 9.87
C LEU A 132 0.26 -12.59 8.91
N ASP A 133 0.56 -13.78 9.41
CA ASP A 133 0.51 -15.02 8.63
C ASP A 133 -0.94 -15.37 8.22
N GLU A 134 -1.91 -15.15 9.11
CA GLU A 134 -3.33 -15.32 8.80
C GLU A 134 -3.81 -14.31 7.73
N LEU A 135 -3.32 -13.05 7.80
CA LEU A 135 -3.60 -12.03 6.80
C LEU A 135 -3.07 -12.43 5.42
N ASP A 136 -1.81 -12.88 5.33
CA ASP A 136 -1.21 -13.35 4.07
C ASP A 136 -2.06 -14.45 3.43
N GLN A 137 -2.49 -15.44 4.22
CA GLN A 137 -3.36 -16.52 3.74
C GLN A 137 -4.74 -16.07 3.26
N LYS A 138 -5.30 -15.00 3.84
CA LYS A 138 -6.62 -14.46 3.46
C LYS A 138 -6.55 -13.54 2.24
N VAL A 139 -5.41 -12.90 2.00
CA VAL A 139 -5.22 -11.96 0.88
C VAL A 139 -4.73 -12.68 -0.38
N VAL A 140 -3.96 -13.77 -0.25
CA VAL A 140 -3.40 -14.53 -1.39
C VAL A 140 -4.41 -15.52 -2.02
N LYS A 141 -5.61 -15.67 -1.45
CA LYS A 141 -6.71 -16.52 -1.98
C LYS A 141 -7.78 -15.70 -2.68
#